data_AF-A0A968YC42-F1
#
_entry.id   AF-A0A968YC42-F1
#
_cell.length_a   1.000
_cell.length_b   1.000
_cell.length_c   1.000
_cell.angle_alpha   90.00
_cell.angle_beta   90.00
_cell.angle_gamma   90.00
#
_symmetry.space_group_name_H-M   'P 1'
#
loop_
_entity.id
_entity.type
_entity.pdbx_description
1 polymer ?
#
loop_
_entity_poly.entity_id
_entity_poly.type
_entity_poly.pdbx_seq_one_letter_code
_entity_poly.pdbx_strand_id
1 'polypeptide(L)'
;MRSYYQSLWSKFKRNFVQYSFQAIKDPKWFLMFCVTRIQILRSIGILVNRRAIDQTYQKINQGNNTLFPNLDIRKICETLNEDGLFLGINLPSDILQEILVFSSSIKYYANNNPNLKFSLVDKEKSELKYQQNFAMATHVHRSILCPAIQRLEDDPTLREIAARYLDTNPILIDTRIRWTFPVNDPLNESVRGFFNFHYDLEDYRFLKFMFYLTDVFPLDGNHVVAKGSHKRKRLRDQFSLTRDAIDQDILNYYGHDHVESIYGKAGYGFVEDFYCFHKATLPISSNRLILEMTFAMNHYSSLG
;
A
#
# COMPACT_ATOMS: atom_id res chain seq x y z
N MET A 1 -11.17 -21.49 20.86
CA MET A 1 -12.41 -21.01 20.21
C MET A 1 -12.98 -19.74 20.84
N ARG A 2 -13.28 -19.67 22.16
CA ARG A 2 -13.79 -18.43 22.81
C ARG A 2 -12.95 -17.17 22.59
N SER A 3 -11.60 -17.27 22.65
CA SER A 3 -10.71 -16.12 22.44
C SER A 3 -10.68 -15.61 20.99
N TYR A 4 -10.87 -16.49 20.01
CA TYR A 4 -10.93 -16.13 18.59
C TYR A 4 -12.21 -15.33 18.29
N TYR A 5 -13.38 -15.81 18.74
CA TYR A 5 -14.64 -15.09 18.55
C TYR A 5 -14.69 -13.76 19.29
N GLN A 6 -14.07 -13.67 20.48
CA GLN A 6 -13.95 -12.40 21.21
C GLN A 6 -13.09 -11.37 20.45
N SER A 7 -11.95 -11.80 19.88
CA SER A 7 -11.11 -10.96 19.04
C SER A 7 -11.78 -10.56 17.72
N LEU A 8 -12.58 -11.47 17.13
CA LEU A 8 -13.32 -11.18 15.90
C LEU A 8 -14.45 -10.18 16.15
N TRP A 9 -15.13 -10.31 17.29
CA TRP A 9 -16.19 -9.40 17.72
C TRP A 9 -15.66 -8.01 18.10
N SER A 10 -14.53 -7.91 18.79
CA SER A 10 -13.89 -6.63 19.11
C SER A 10 -13.47 -5.89 17.84
N LYS A 11 -12.84 -6.61 16.90
CA LYS A 11 -12.44 -6.08 15.59
C LYS A 11 -13.66 -5.65 14.79
N PHE A 12 -14.71 -6.46 14.75
CA PHE A 12 -15.97 -6.12 14.09
C PHE A 12 -16.60 -4.85 14.67
N LYS A 13 -16.73 -4.74 16.01
CA LYS A 13 -17.31 -3.57 16.66
C LYS A 13 -16.53 -2.29 16.36
N ARG A 14 -15.19 -2.35 16.44
CA ARG A 14 -14.32 -1.21 16.10
C ARG A 14 -14.49 -0.79 14.65
N ASN A 15 -14.40 -1.75 13.73
CA ASN A 15 -14.54 -1.51 12.30
C ASN A 15 -15.93 -0.98 11.97
N PHE A 16 -16.99 -1.53 12.58
CA PHE A 16 -18.37 -1.08 12.38
C PHE A 16 -18.57 0.38 12.79
N VAL A 17 -18.03 0.78 13.94
CA VAL A 17 -18.09 2.19 14.39
C VAL A 17 -17.35 3.09 13.41
N GLN A 18 -16.11 2.74 13.05
CA GLN A 18 -15.30 3.52 12.10
C GLN A 18 -15.98 3.63 10.72
N TYR A 19 -16.47 2.52 10.16
CA TYR A 19 -17.13 2.49 8.87
C TYR A 19 -18.48 3.21 8.89
N SER A 20 -19.22 3.15 10.00
CA SER A 20 -20.47 3.92 10.14
C SER A 20 -20.21 5.43 10.13
N PHE A 21 -19.22 5.91 10.89
CA PHE A 21 -18.83 7.32 10.87
C PHE A 21 -18.36 7.75 9.48
N GLN A 22 -17.55 6.92 8.81
CA GLN A 22 -17.08 7.20 7.47
C GLN A 22 -18.22 7.19 6.44
N ALA A 23 -19.18 6.28 6.55
CA ALA A 23 -20.33 6.22 5.67
C ALA A 23 -21.22 7.45 5.76
N ILE A 24 -21.34 8.03 6.96
CA ILE A 24 -22.03 9.31 7.16
C ILE A 24 -21.24 10.46 6.54
N LYS A 25 -19.91 10.48 6.73
CA LYS A 25 -19.02 11.52 6.20
C LYS A 25 -18.93 11.51 4.66
N ASP A 26 -18.85 10.31 4.08
CA ASP A 26 -18.72 10.09 2.64
C ASP A 26 -19.56 8.88 2.19
N PRO A 27 -20.84 9.11 1.86
CA PRO A 27 -21.74 8.04 1.40
C PRO A 27 -21.27 7.39 0.10
N LYS A 28 -20.54 8.12 -0.75
CA LYS A 28 -20.01 7.57 -2.01
C LYS A 28 -18.90 6.57 -1.73
N TRP A 29 -18.04 6.85 -0.74
CA TRP A 29 -17.06 5.88 -0.27
C TRP A 29 -17.73 4.61 0.24
N PHE A 30 -18.80 4.72 1.03
CA PHE A 30 -19.48 3.53 1.57
C PHE A 30 -20.09 2.67 0.47
N LEU A 31 -20.71 3.30 -0.53
CA LEU A 31 -21.20 2.58 -1.71
C LEU A 31 -20.06 1.86 -2.42
N MET A 32 -18.97 2.56 -2.72
CA MET A 32 -17.78 1.96 -3.33
C MET A 32 -17.24 0.81 -2.48
N PHE A 33 -17.09 1.01 -1.17
CA PHE A 33 -16.57 0.01 -0.25
C PHE A 33 -17.40 -1.27 -0.30
N CYS A 34 -18.73 -1.18 -0.24
CA CYS A 34 -19.63 -2.32 -0.33
C CYS A 34 -19.58 -3.02 -1.69
N VAL A 35 -19.60 -2.24 -2.78
CA VAL A 35 -19.61 -2.74 -4.16
C VAL A 35 -18.29 -3.44 -4.50
N THR A 36 -17.15 -2.87 -4.11
CA THR A 36 -15.80 -3.37 -4.43
C THR A 36 -15.51 -4.72 -3.76
N ARG A 37 -16.23 -5.09 -2.69
CA ARG A 37 -16.10 -6.42 -2.07
C ARG A 37 -16.49 -7.56 -3.01
N ILE A 38 -17.48 -7.33 -3.87
CA ILE A 38 -17.99 -8.34 -4.79
C ILE A 38 -17.35 -8.14 -6.14
N GLN A 39 -16.63 -9.14 -6.63
CA GLN A 39 -15.74 -8.99 -7.79
C GLN A 39 -16.48 -8.56 -9.06
N ILE A 40 -17.67 -9.11 -9.33
CA ILE A 40 -18.48 -8.72 -10.49
C ILE A 40 -18.92 -7.26 -10.37
N LEU A 41 -19.38 -6.85 -9.19
CA LEU A 41 -19.83 -5.48 -8.97
C LEU A 41 -18.65 -4.49 -9.02
N ARG A 42 -17.48 -4.88 -8.50
CA ARG A 42 -16.21 -4.16 -8.67
C ARG A 42 -15.89 -3.95 -10.14
N SER A 43 -15.98 -4.98 -10.99
CA SER A 43 -15.74 -4.86 -12.43
C SER A 43 -16.70 -3.88 -13.10
N ILE A 44 -17.97 -3.89 -12.73
CA ILE A 44 -18.96 -2.89 -13.21
C ILE A 44 -18.57 -1.49 -12.74
N GLY A 45 -18.20 -1.34 -11.45
CA GLY A 45 -17.74 -0.07 -10.88
C GLY A 45 -16.53 0.49 -11.62
N ILE A 46 -15.56 -0.35 -11.97
CA ILE A 46 -14.42 0.02 -12.81
C ILE A 46 -14.91 0.55 -14.15
N LEU A 47 -15.75 -0.22 -14.87
CA LEU A 47 -16.27 0.16 -16.19
C LEU A 47 -16.98 1.52 -16.18
N VAL A 48 -17.81 1.79 -15.18
CA VAL A 48 -18.57 3.05 -15.03
C VAL A 48 -17.64 4.24 -14.76
N ASN A 49 -16.51 4.01 -14.10
CA ASN A 49 -15.55 5.06 -13.76
C ASN A 49 -14.41 5.21 -14.78
N ARG A 50 -14.37 4.40 -15.84
CA ARG A 50 -13.42 4.58 -16.94
C ARG A 50 -13.62 5.92 -17.61
N ARG A 51 -12.51 6.56 -17.99
CA ARG A 51 -12.52 7.83 -18.72
C ARG A 51 -11.48 7.77 -19.83
N ALA A 52 -11.70 8.56 -20.88
CA ALA A 52 -10.65 8.76 -21.88
C ALA A 52 -9.39 9.28 -21.19
N ILE A 53 -8.27 8.59 -21.40
CA ILE A 53 -6.97 8.97 -20.86
C ILE A 53 -6.49 10.20 -21.63
N ASP A 54 -5.96 11.20 -20.92
CA ASP A 54 -5.47 12.44 -21.52
C ASP A 54 -4.40 12.16 -22.57
N GLN A 55 -4.48 12.88 -23.69
CA GLN A 55 -3.50 12.77 -24.79
C GLN A 55 -2.07 13.11 -24.34
N THR A 56 -1.89 13.80 -23.20
CA THR A 56 -0.59 14.04 -22.58
C THR A 56 0.17 12.74 -22.37
N TYR A 57 -0.51 11.65 -21.96
CA TYR A 57 0.13 10.34 -21.79
C TYR A 57 0.56 9.70 -23.11
N GLN A 58 -0.12 10.01 -24.22
CA GLN A 58 0.22 9.47 -25.54
C GLN A 58 1.47 10.15 -26.14
N LYS A 59 1.85 11.34 -25.64
CA LYS A 59 3.00 12.12 -26.13
C LYS A 59 4.27 11.94 -25.29
N ILE A 60 4.23 11.21 -24.18
CA ILE A 60 5.38 10.99 -23.29
C ILE A 60 6.52 10.23 -23.99
N ASN A 61 6.22 9.47 -25.06
CA ASN A 61 7.21 8.84 -25.93
C ASN A 61 8.17 9.81 -26.66
N GLN A 62 8.07 11.13 -26.45
CA GLN A 62 8.89 12.13 -27.14
C GLN A 62 9.62 13.14 -26.21
N GLY A 63 9.58 13.02 -24.88
CA GLY A 63 10.13 14.02 -23.96
C GLY A 63 11.02 13.49 -22.81
N ASN A 64 12.29 13.88 -22.81
CA ASN A 64 13.40 13.47 -21.93
C ASN A 64 13.29 13.89 -20.43
N ASN A 65 12.22 13.58 -19.69
CA ASN A 65 12.21 13.90 -18.24
C ASN A 65 11.54 12.87 -17.33
N THR A 66 11.60 11.58 -17.70
CA THR A 66 11.28 10.50 -16.75
C THR A 66 12.51 10.06 -15.96
N LEU A 67 12.28 9.64 -14.72
CA LEU A 67 13.23 8.92 -13.89
C LEU A 67 13.43 7.45 -14.33
N PHE A 68 12.54 6.92 -15.18
CA PHE A 68 12.47 5.50 -15.54
C PHE A 68 12.47 5.25 -17.07
N PRO A 69 13.48 5.70 -17.81
CA PRO A 69 13.49 5.68 -19.28
C PRO A 69 13.49 4.26 -19.90
N ASN A 70 13.88 3.25 -19.12
CA ASN A 70 14.05 1.87 -19.60
C ASN A 70 12.85 0.96 -19.29
N LEU A 71 11.76 1.49 -18.72
CA LEU A 71 10.58 0.68 -18.40
C LEU A 71 9.70 0.45 -19.63
N ASP A 72 9.36 -0.81 -19.87
CA ASP A 72 8.33 -1.18 -20.85
C ASP A 72 6.95 -1.10 -20.21
N ILE A 73 6.29 0.04 -20.39
CA ILE A 73 4.96 0.33 -19.85
C ILE A 73 3.94 -0.73 -20.26
N ARG A 74 4.00 -1.23 -21.50
CA ARG A 74 3.06 -2.23 -21.99
C ARG A 74 3.22 -3.54 -21.23
N LYS A 75 4.46 -4.03 -21.13
CA LYS A 75 4.77 -5.25 -20.38
C LYS A 75 4.37 -5.13 -18.91
N ILE A 76 4.59 -3.97 -18.30
CA ILE A 76 4.19 -3.70 -16.91
C ILE A 76 2.68 -3.81 -16.76
N CYS A 77 1.90 -3.18 -17.63
CA CYS A 77 0.44 -3.24 -17.59
C CYS A 77 -0.08 -4.66 -17.86
N GLU A 78 0.53 -5.42 -18.77
CA GLU A 78 0.19 -6.82 -19.03
C GLU A 78 0.43 -7.67 -17.77
N THR A 79 1.60 -7.53 -17.14
CA THR A 79 1.95 -8.25 -15.89
C THR A 79 1.03 -7.87 -14.73
N LEU A 80 0.71 -6.57 -14.55
CA LEU A 80 -0.23 -6.12 -13.53
C LEU A 80 -1.63 -6.68 -13.77
N ASN A 81 -2.06 -6.79 -15.02
CA ASN A 81 -3.34 -7.42 -15.33
C ASN A 81 -3.31 -8.91 -14.94
N GLU A 82 -2.25 -9.64 -15.22
CA GLU A 82 -2.16 -11.08 -14.92
C GLU A 82 -1.99 -11.35 -13.41
N ASP A 83 -0.97 -10.73 -12.81
CA ASP A 83 -0.48 -11.04 -11.47
C ASP A 83 -0.87 -10.01 -10.42
N GLY A 84 -1.24 -8.80 -10.82
CA GLY A 84 -1.51 -7.69 -9.88
C GLY A 84 -0.25 -7.17 -9.21
N LEU A 85 0.94 -7.59 -9.66
CA LEU A 85 2.24 -7.18 -9.15
C LEU A 85 3.23 -7.10 -10.31
N PHE A 86 4.04 -6.04 -10.36
CA PHE A 86 5.22 -5.95 -11.21
C PHE A 86 6.43 -5.50 -10.39
N LEU A 87 7.57 -6.15 -10.61
CA LEU A 87 8.81 -5.94 -9.87
C LEU A 87 9.88 -5.25 -10.73
N GLY A 88 10.80 -4.51 -10.11
CA GLY A 88 11.98 -3.95 -10.77
C GLY A 88 11.82 -2.50 -11.28
N ILE A 89 10.93 -1.72 -10.67
CA ILE A 89 10.83 -0.27 -10.86
C ILE A 89 11.81 0.39 -9.88
N ASN A 90 13.10 0.42 -10.22
CA ASN A 90 14.14 0.81 -9.27
C ASN A 90 14.39 2.33 -9.27
N LEU A 91 14.47 2.93 -8.09
CA LEU A 91 14.81 4.34 -7.92
C LEU A 91 16.25 4.62 -8.43
N PRO A 92 16.44 5.74 -9.14
CA PRO A 92 17.78 6.30 -9.34
C PRO A 92 18.46 6.60 -8.00
N SER A 93 19.77 6.43 -7.93
CA SER A 93 20.53 6.57 -6.68
C SER A 93 20.48 7.98 -6.10
N ASP A 94 20.48 9.01 -6.94
CA ASP A 94 20.35 10.41 -6.53
C ASP A 94 18.99 10.68 -5.87
N ILE A 95 17.91 10.18 -6.47
CA ILE A 95 16.54 10.27 -5.93
C ILE A 95 16.46 9.56 -4.57
N LEU A 96 17.02 8.35 -4.46
CA LEU A 96 17.07 7.61 -3.19
C LEU A 96 17.79 8.40 -2.09
N GLN A 97 18.96 8.98 -2.39
CA GLN A 97 19.73 9.72 -1.38
C GLN A 97 18.99 10.97 -0.90
N GLU A 98 18.36 11.72 -1.80
CA GLU A 98 17.58 12.90 -1.41
C GLU A 98 16.40 12.54 -0.50
N ILE A 99 15.69 11.44 -0.82
CA ILE A 99 14.58 10.94 -0.01
C ILE A 99 15.09 10.45 1.35
N LEU A 100 16.26 9.81 1.42
CA LEU A 100 16.86 9.37 2.68
C LEU A 100 17.20 10.57 3.58
N VAL A 101 17.83 11.61 3.03
CA VAL A 101 18.10 12.86 3.76
C VAL A 101 16.80 13.45 4.30
N PHE A 102 15.78 13.58 3.44
CA PHE A 102 14.46 14.06 3.86
C PHE A 102 13.88 13.21 4.99
N SER A 103 13.84 11.88 4.83
CA SER A 103 13.27 10.94 5.79
C SER A 103 13.94 10.99 7.17
N SER A 104 15.23 11.32 7.23
CA SER A 104 15.96 11.45 8.50
C SER A 104 15.56 12.70 9.31
N SER A 105 15.01 13.72 8.64
CA SER A 105 14.72 15.04 9.22
C SER A 105 13.26 15.27 9.61
N ILE A 106 12.36 14.39 9.16
CA ILE A 106 10.91 14.53 9.40
C ILE A 106 10.46 13.87 10.70
N LYS A 107 9.26 14.27 11.12
CA LYS A 107 8.54 13.64 12.23
C LYS A 107 7.58 12.57 11.72
N TYR A 108 7.46 11.51 12.50
CA TYR A 108 6.60 10.37 12.23
C TYR A 108 5.51 10.22 13.30
N TYR A 109 4.44 9.52 12.96
CA TYR A 109 3.41 9.06 13.89
C TYR A 109 3.56 7.55 14.10
N ALA A 110 3.76 7.13 15.35
CA ALA A 110 3.97 5.72 15.67
C ALA A 110 2.66 4.92 15.68
N ASN A 111 2.74 3.66 15.25
CA ASN A 111 1.66 2.66 15.32
C ASN A 111 0.32 3.14 14.73
N ASN A 112 0.38 3.99 13.68
CA ASN A 112 -0.77 4.65 13.06
C ASN A 112 -1.63 5.46 14.06
N ASN A 113 -1.03 6.04 15.10
CA ASN A 113 -1.72 6.86 16.08
C ASN A 113 -1.26 8.33 15.98
N PRO A 114 -2.15 9.28 15.64
CA PRO A 114 -1.80 10.69 15.46
C PRO A 114 -1.28 11.36 16.74
N ASN A 115 -1.53 10.77 17.92
CA ASN A 115 -1.06 11.29 19.20
C ASN A 115 0.38 10.86 19.55
N LEU A 116 0.94 9.88 18.83
CA LEU A 116 2.29 9.33 19.08
C LEU A 116 3.31 9.92 18.10
N LYS A 117 3.47 11.25 18.13
CA LYS A 117 4.39 11.96 17.24
C LYS A 117 5.81 11.97 17.78
N PHE A 118 6.79 11.62 16.95
CA PHE A 118 8.21 11.59 17.34
C PHE A 118 9.15 11.86 16.16
N SER A 119 10.42 12.15 16.46
CA SER A 119 11.53 12.17 15.48
C SER A 119 12.30 10.86 15.60
N LEU A 120 12.87 10.34 14.50
CA LEU A 120 13.54 9.03 14.52
C LEU A 120 14.69 8.97 15.54
N VAL A 121 15.46 10.06 15.67
CA VAL A 121 16.56 10.19 16.66
C VAL A 121 16.10 10.11 18.12
N ASP A 122 14.83 10.43 18.38
CA ASP A 122 14.23 10.43 19.73
C ASP A 122 13.33 9.20 19.95
N LYS A 123 13.44 8.14 19.13
CA LYS A 123 12.54 6.97 19.19
C LYS A 123 12.48 6.37 20.59
N GLU A 124 13.61 5.95 21.14
CA GLU A 124 13.66 5.28 22.45
C GLU A 124 13.12 6.16 23.58
N LYS A 125 13.52 7.44 23.59
CA LYS A 125 13.00 8.44 24.54
C LYS A 125 11.48 8.59 24.41
N SER A 126 10.97 8.53 23.20
CA SER A 126 9.53 8.64 22.93
C SER A 126 8.80 7.37 23.38
N GLU A 127 9.32 6.18 23.11
CA GLU A 127 8.75 4.91 23.57
C GLU A 127 8.63 4.88 25.10
N LEU A 128 9.65 5.36 25.82
CA LEU A 128 9.62 5.51 27.28
C LEU A 128 8.56 6.53 27.73
N LYS A 129 8.51 7.70 27.08
CA LYS A 129 7.54 8.76 27.39
C LYS A 129 6.09 8.28 27.20
N TYR A 130 5.82 7.56 26.11
CA TYR A 130 4.49 7.07 25.77
C TYR A 130 4.18 5.71 26.38
N GLN A 131 5.15 5.07 27.05
CA GLN A 131 5.05 3.72 27.63
C GLN A 131 4.56 2.69 26.61
N GLN A 132 5.07 2.78 25.38
CA GLN A 132 4.62 1.97 24.27
C GLN A 132 5.74 1.79 23.24
N ASN A 133 5.97 0.56 22.80
CA ASN A 133 6.90 0.27 21.71
C ASN A 133 6.31 0.65 20.34
N PHE A 134 7.17 1.11 19.45
CA PHE A 134 6.83 1.55 18.11
C PHE A 134 7.24 0.46 17.12
N ALA A 135 6.27 -0.38 16.73
CA ALA A 135 6.47 -1.40 15.70
C ALA A 135 6.39 -0.81 14.27
N MET A 136 5.66 0.30 14.12
CA MET A 136 5.58 1.04 12.87
C MET A 136 5.65 2.54 13.13
N ALA A 137 6.09 3.29 12.13
CA ALA A 137 5.96 4.74 12.13
C ALA A 137 5.70 5.26 10.71
N THR A 138 4.79 6.22 10.57
CA THR A 138 4.38 6.73 9.26
C THR A 138 4.45 8.24 9.21
N HIS A 139 4.99 8.74 8.11
CA HIS A 139 4.88 10.12 7.70
C HIS A 139 4.07 10.18 6.41
N VAL A 140 3.03 11.00 6.41
CA VAL A 140 2.24 11.31 5.23
C VAL A 140 2.85 12.55 4.59
N HIS A 141 3.39 12.40 3.38
CA HIS A 141 4.01 13.48 2.65
C HIS A 141 2.95 14.44 2.13
N ARG A 142 3.21 15.75 2.28
CA ARG A 142 2.48 16.78 1.55
C ARG A 142 3.45 17.32 0.51
N SER A 143 3.01 17.39 -0.74
CA SER A 143 3.74 17.51 -2.02
C SER A 143 4.77 18.65 -2.18
N ILE A 144 5.12 19.39 -1.12
CA ILE A 144 6.01 20.57 -1.16
C ILE A 144 7.31 20.35 -0.34
N LEU A 145 7.48 19.22 0.37
CA LEU A 145 8.58 19.09 1.33
C LEU A 145 9.84 18.37 0.81
N CYS A 146 9.76 17.66 -0.31
CA CYS A 146 10.90 16.91 -0.88
C CYS A 146 10.83 16.90 -2.43
N PRO A 147 11.72 17.63 -3.13
CA PRO A 147 11.73 17.68 -4.59
C PRO A 147 11.84 16.30 -5.27
N ALA A 148 12.63 15.37 -4.72
CA ALA A 148 12.73 14.01 -5.24
C ALA A 148 11.40 13.23 -5.17
N ILE A 149 10.63 13.39 -4.09
CA ILE A 149 9.30 12.78 -3.99
C ILE A 149 8.36 13.44 -5.00
N GLN A 150 8.37 14.77 -5.11
CA GLN A 150 7.55 15.47 -6.11
C GLN A 150 7.86 15.01 -7.54
N ARG A 151 9.14 14.82 -7.88
CA ARG A 151 9.56 14.27 -9.18
C ARG A 151 9.02 12.86 -9.43
N LEU A 152 8.91 12.02 -8.40
CA LEU A 152 8.29 10.69 -8.51
C LEU A 152 6.77 10.78 -8.64
N GLU A 153 6.13 11.64 -7.85
CA GLU A 153 4.68 11.89 -7.90
C GLU A 153 4.25 12.41 -9.28
N ASP A 154 5.07 13.24 -9.90
CA ASP A 154 4.86 13.84 -11.23
C ASP A 154 5.54 13.08 -12.36
N ASP A 155 6.18 11.93 -12.09
CA ASP A 155 6.92 11.19 -13.10
C ASP A 155 5.97 10.72 -14.23
N PRO A 156 6.25 11.08 -15.48
CA PRO A 156 5.37 10.79 -16.59
C PRO A 156 5.20 9.28 -16.83
N THR A 157 6.25 8.48 -16.65
CA THR A 157 6.20 7.02 -16.84
C THR A 157 5.37 6.34 -15.76
N LEU A 158 5.55 6.70 -14.48
CA LEU A 158 4.72 6.15 -13.40
C LEU A 158 3.25 6.52 -13.56
N ARG A 159 2.95 7.76 -13.93
CA ARG A 159 1.58 8.20 -14.19
C ARG A 159 0.97 7.53 -15.41
N GLU A 160 1.74 7.27 -16.46
CA GLU A 160 1.24 6.54 -17.62
C GLU A 160 0.93 5.08 -17.30
N ILE A 161 1.80 4.40 -16.54
CA ILE A 161 1.53 3.04 -16.02
C ILE A 161 0.22 3.05 -15.23
N ALA A 162 0.07 4.01 -14.31
CA ALA A 162 -1.14 4.15 -13.50
C ALA A 162 -2.37 4.40 -14.38
N ALA A 163 -2.29 5.32 -15.33
CA ALA A 163 -3.39 5.68 -16.23
C ALA A 163 -3.87 4.49 -17.05
N ARG A 164 -2.93 3.77 -17.66
CA ARG A 164 -3.23 2.59 -18.49
C ARG A 164 -3.78 1.42 -17.68
N TYR A 165 -3.27 1.19 -16.46
CA TYR A 165 -3.80 0.12 -15.61
C TYR A 165 -5.19 0.47 -15.02
N LEU A 166 -5.43 1.74 -14.71
CA LEU A 166 -6.69 2.21 -14.15
C LEU A 166 -7.77 2.52 -15.20
N ASP A 167 -7.42 2.57 -16.48
CA ASP A 167 -8.31 2.96 -17.59
C ASP A 167 -8.95 4.37 -17.37
N THR A 168 -8.19 5.30 -16.79
CA THR A 168 -8.60 6.69 -16.50
C THR A 168 -7.38 7.56 -16.21
N ASN A 169 -7.56 8.88 -16.13
CA ASN A 169 -6.54 9.77 -15.57
C ASN A 169 -6.38 9.48 -14.06
N PRO A 170 -5.19 9.06 -13.61
CA PRO A 170 -4.98 8.61 -12.24
C PRO A 170 -4.94 9.81 -11.29
N ILE A 171 -5.56 9.66 -10.12
CA ILE A 171 -5.49 10.63 -9.04
C ILE A 171 -4.47 10.12 -8.02
N LEU A 172 -3.45 10.93 -7.73
CA LEU A 172 -2.56 10.68 -6.60
C LEU A 172 -3.33 10.92 -5.30
N ILE A 173 -3.59 9.85 -4.55
CA ILE A 173 -4.36 9.88 -3.30
C ILE A 173 -3.45 10.22 -2.12
N ASP A 174 -2.28 9.59 -2.07
CA ASP A 174 -1.38 9.74 -0.94
C ASP A 174 0.05 9.27 -1.27
N THR A 175 1.01 9.89 -0.59
CA THR A 175 2.42 9.48 -0.57
C THR A 175 2.88 9.32 0.88
N ARG A 176 3.36 8.14 1.25
CA ARG A 176 3.74 7.80 2.63
C ARG A 176 5.16 7.27 2.71
N ILE A 177 5.87 7.69 3.75
CA ILE A 177 7.11 7.06 4.18
C ILE A 177 6.81 6.27 5.45
N ARG A 178 7.12 4.98 5.44
CA ARG A 178 6.79 4.06 6.53
C ARG A 178 8.01 3.30 7.01
N TRP A 179 8.25 3.40 8.31
CA TRP A 179 9.14 2.51 9.04
C TRP A 179 8.37 1.30 9.58
N THR A 180 9.03 0.15 9.57
CA THR A 180 8.67 -1.05 10.33
C THR A 180 9.90 -1.47 11.14
N PHE A 181 9.73 -1.64 12.44
CA PHE A 181 10.83 -1.89 13.39
C PHE A 181 10.70 -3.30 13.99
N PRO A 182 11.83 -3.98 14.28
CA PRO A 182 11.82 -5.19 15.11
C PRO A 182 11.25 -4.87 16.49
N VAL A 183 10.36 -5.73 16.97
CA VAL A 183 9.81 -5.64 18.32
C VAL A 183 9.72 -7.03 18.93
N ASN A 184 10.10 -7.13 20.19
CA ASN A 184 10.05 -8.38 20.95
C ASN A 184 8.70 -8.57 21.67
N ASP A 185 7.95 -7.48 21.84
CA ASP A 185 6.69 -7.48 22.56
C ASP A 185 5.49 -7.77 21.64
N PRO A 186 4.39 -8.30 22.19
CA PRO A 186 3.16 -8.50 21.44
C PRO A 186 2.70 -7.22 20.74
N LEU A 187 2.37 -7.35 19.45
CA LEU A 187 1.89 -6.23 18.67
C LEU A 187 0.51 -5.76 19.15
N ASN A 188 0.34 -4.45 19.20
CA ASN A 188 -0.98 -3.85 19.35
C ASN A 188 -1.91 -4.29 18.21
N GLU A 189 -3.19 -4.46 18.52
CA GLU A 189 -4.19 -4.98 17.57
C GLU A 189 -4.31 -4.10 16.31
N SER A 190 -4.12 -2.78 16.45
CA SER A 190 -4.13 -1.82 15.34
C SER A 190 -3.00 -2.03 14.33
N VAL A 191 -1.89 -2.63 14.77
CA VAL A 191 -0.69 -2.87 13.95
C VAL A 191 -0.70 -4.30 13.43
N ARG A 192 -1.21 -5.25 14.22
CA ARG A 192 -1.22 -6.68 13.89
C ARG A 192 -1.86 -7.01 12.54
N GLY A 193 -2.89 -6.28 12.12
CA GLY A 193 -3.56 -6.47 10.84
C GLY A 193 -2.62 -6.33 9.63
N PHE A 194 -1.62 -5.45 9.72
CA PHE A 194 -0.64 -5.20 8.66
C PHE A 194 0.23 -6.43 8.33
N PHE A 195 0.38 -7.34 9.31
CA PHE A 195 1.21 -8.54 9.20
C PHE A 195 0.41 -9.81 8.88
N ASN A 196 -0.91 -9.71 8.79
CA ASN A 196 -1.76 -10.78 8.26
C ASN A 196 -2.04 -10.49 6.79
N PHE A 197 -2.27 -11.53 5.98
CA PHE A 197 -2.75 -11.30 4.62
C PHE A 197 -4.07 -10.54 4.66
N HIS A 198 -4.17 -9.46 3.90
CA HIS A 198 -5.38 -8.67 3.72
C HIS A 198 -5.40 -8.07 2.32
N TYR A 199 -6.52 -7.48 1.92
CA TYR A 199 -6.63 -6.71 0.68
C TYR A 199 -7.32 -5.40 0.98
N ASP A 200 -6.96 -4.34 0.24
CA ASP A 200 -7.43 -2.99 0.46
C ASP A 200 -8.58 -2.57 -0.45
N LEU A 201 -9.42 -1.66 0.07
CA LEU A 201 -10.64 -1.15 -0.57
C LEU A 201 -10.65 0.38 -0.51
N GLU A 202 -9.64 1.00 -1.12
CA GLU A 202 -9.54 2.47 -1.21
C GLU A 202 -10.33 3.02 -2.40
N ASP A 203 -10.48 2.25 -3.48
CA ASP A 203 -11.29 2.56 -4.67
C ASP A 203 -11.67 1.25 -5.40
N TYR A 204 -12.50 1.33 -6.45
CA TYR A 204 -12.80 0.22 -7.35
C TYR A 204 -11.53 -0.39 -7.95
N ARG A 205 -10.55 0.44 -8.31
CA ARG A 205 -9.18 0.02 -8.65
C ARG A 205 -8.21 1.11 -8.25
N PHE A 206 -7.12 0.71 -7.62
CA PHE A 206 -6.03 1.59 -7.23
C PHE A 206 -4.74 0.76 -7.25
N LEU A 207 -3.63 1.45 -7.42
CA LEU A 207 -2.31 0.86 -7.42
C LEU A 207 -1.41 1.63 -6.46
N LYS A 208 -0.42 0.94 -5.90
CA LYS A 208 0.65 1.61 -5.17
C LYS A 208 1.99 1.30 -5.81
N PHE A 209 2.76 2.34 -6.09
CA PHE A 209 4.18 2.22 -6.31
C PHE A 209 4.88 2.20 -4.96
N MET A 210 5.77 1.26 -4.77
CA MET A 210 6.50 1.06 -3.53
C MET A 210 7.99 0.96 -3.82
N PHE A 211 8.78 1.64 -2.99
CA PHE A 211 10.23 1.64 -3.09
C PHE A 211 10.82 1.41 -1.72
N TYR A 212 11.64 0.36 -1.58
CA TYR A 212 12.43 0.19 -0.37
C TYR A 212 13.50 1.27 -0.32
N LEU A 213 13.59 1.98 0.80
CA LEU A 213 14.61 3.01 1.04
C LEU A 213 15.78 2.47 1.86
N THR A 214 15.62 1.30 2.48
CA THR A 214 16.68 0.50 3.11
C THR A 214 16.80 -0.84 2.41
N ASP A 215 17.91 -1.55 2.63
CA ASP A 215 18.01 -2.95 2.24
C ASP A 215 16.96 -3.81 2.96
N VAL A 216 16.35 -4.74 2.24
CA VAL A 216 15.35 -5.67 2.77
C VAL A 216 15.76 -7.09 2.43
N PHE A 217 16.10 -7.84 3.47
CA PHE A 217 16.49 -9.24 3.40
C PHE A 217 15.32 -10.17 3.75
N PRO A 218 15.44 -11.47 3.46
CA PRO A 218 14.54 -12.49 4.01
C PRO A 218 14.28 -12.30 5.51
N LEU A 219 13.01 -12.28 5.89
CA LEU A 219 12.51 -12.12 7.26
C LEU A 219 12.69 -10.72 7.90
N ASP A 220 13.21 -9.74 7.18
CA ASP A 220 13.37 -8.36 7.66
C ASP A 220 12.25 -7.42 7.18
N GLY A 221 11.01 -7.84 7.40
CA GLY A 221 9.85 -6.99 7.16
C GLY A 221 9.39 -6.91 5.70
N ASN A 222 9.85 -7.83 4.85
CA ASN A 222 9.53 -7.86 3.43
C ASN A 222 8.02 -7.86 3.15
N HIS A 223 7.64 -7.24 2.05
CA HIS A 223 6.29 -7.32 1.51
C HIS A 223 6.05 -8.70 0.88
N VAL A 224 4.82 -9.20 0.99
CA VAL A 224 4.40 -10.49 0.43
C VAL A 224 3.07 -10.31 -0.26
N VAL A 225 2.94 -10.82 -1.48
CA VAL A 225 1.73 -10.68 -2.32
C VAL A 225 1.30 -12.03 -2.87
N ALA A 226 0.00 -12.32 -2.84
CA ALA A 226 -0.59 -13.45 -3.55
C ALA A 226 -0.98 -13.02 -4.97
N LYS A 227 -0.15 -13.34 -5.95
CA LYS A 227 -0.30 -13.00 -7.37
C LYS A 227 -1.61 -13.52 -7.97
N GLY A 228 -2.26 -12.67 -8.75
CA GLY A 228 -3.54 -12.96 -9.42
C GLY A 228 -4.74 -13.00 -8.47
N SER A 229 -4.54 -12.74 -7.17
CA SER A 229 -5.63 -12.77 -6.19
C SER A 229 -6.55 -11.55 -6.28
N HIS A 230 -6.20 -10.54 -7.08
CA HIS A 230 -7.09 -9.44 -7.42
C HIS A 230 -8.23 -9.85 -8.38
N LYS A 231 -8.02 -10.92 -9.15
CA LYS A 231 -8.97 -11.50 -10.12
C LYS A 231 -9.56 -12.85 -9.69
N ARG A 232 -8.98 -13.50 -8.69
CA ARG A 232 -9.37 -14.85 -8.25
C ARG A 232 -9.82 -14.82 -6.79
N LYS A 233 -10.62 -13.83 -6.36
CA LYS A 233 -11.11 -13.77 -4.98
C LYS A 233 -12.13 -14.86 -4.71
N ARG A 234 -11.94 -15.62 -3.61
CA ARG A 234 -12.91 -16.62 -3.18
C ARG A 234 -14.23 -15.97 -2.80
N LEU A 235 -15.34 -16.65 -3.04
CA LEU A 235 -16.66 -16.19 -2.59
C LEU A 235 -16.66 -15.87 -1.08
N ARG A 236 -16.04 -16.73 -0.25
CA ARG A 236 -15.94 -16.48 1.19
C ARG A 236 -15.22 -15.17 1.53
N ASP A 237 -14.22 -14.76 0.76
CA ASP A 237 -13.49 -13.51 1.00
C ASP A 237 -14.36 -12.31 0.62
N GLN A 238 -15.10 -12.43 -0.49
CA GLN A 238 -16.01 -11.38 -0.99
C GLN A 238 -17.14 -11.09 0.01
N PHE A 239 -17.70 -12.13 0.65
CA PHE A 239 -18.81 -12.02 1.60
C PHE A 239 -18.39 -12.02 3.08
N SER A 240 -17.09 -12.10 3.40
CA SER A 240 -16.61 -12.02 4.78
C SER A 240 -16.92 -10.65 5.40
N LEU A 241 -17.02 -10.57 6.72
CA LEU A 241 -17.10 -9.28 7.42
C LEU A 241 -15.72 -8.63 7.53
N THR A 242 -14.66 -9.45 7.56
CA THR A 242 -13.26 -9.00 7.59
C THR A 242 -12.64 -9.07 6.20
N ARG A 243 -11.45 -8.49 6.05
CA ARG A 243 -10.65 -8.55 4.82
C ARG A 243 -9.35 -9.34 5.02
N ASP A 244 -9.13 -9.86 6.23
CA ASP A 244 -7.94 -10.63 6.56
C ASP A 244 -8.12 -12.10 6.19
N ALA A 245 -7.02 -12.75 5.84
CA ALA A 245 -6.90 -14.17 5.61
C ALA A 245 -5.71 -14.72 6.38
N ILE A 246 -5.79 -15.99 6.78
CA ILE A 246 -4.65 -16.69 7.37
C ILE A 246 -3.73 -17.21 6.26
N ASP A 247 -2.44 -17.28 6.54
CA ASP A 247 -1.41 -17.73 5.61
C ASP A 247 -1.74 -19.07 4.94
N GLN A 248 -2.10 -20.07 5.75
CA GLN A 248 -2.40 -21.40 5.24
C GLN A 248 -3.58 -21.39 4.24
N ASP A 249 -4.58 -20.56 4.47
CA ASP A 249 -5.72 -20.42 3.56
C ASP A 249 -5.31 -19.77 2.24
N ILE A 250 -4.39 -18.81 2.27
CA ILE A 250 -3.84 -18.18 1.06
C ILE A 250 -3.04 -19.23 0.28
N LEU A 251 -2.12 -19.91 0.93
CA LEU A 251 -1.26 -20.92 0.30
C LEU A 251 -2.06 -22.08 -0.28
N ASN A 252 -3.06 -22.60 0.44
CA ASN A 252 -3.90 -23.70 -0.04
C ASN A 252 -4.73 -23.34 -1.28
N TYR A 253 -5.16 -22.08 -1.41
CA TYR A 253 -6.05 -21.68 -2.50
C TYR A 253 -5.30 -21.13 -3.70
N TYR A 254 -4.29 -20.28 -3.48
CA TYR A 254 -3.54 -19.64 -4.56
C TYR A 254 -2.32 -20.47 -4.98
N GLY A 255 -1.80 -21.34 -4.10
CA GLY A 255 -0.57 -22.10 -4.33
C GLY A 255 0.69 -21.32 -3.91
N HIS A 256 1.74 -22.06 -3.54
CA HIS A 256 3.01 -21.47 -3.12
C HIS A 256 3.66 -20.63 -4.23
N ASP A 257 3.60 -21.09 -5.48
CA ASP A 257 4.22 -20.41 -6.64
C ASP A 257 3.57 -19.06 -6.98
N HIS A 258 2.37 -18.81 -6.45
CA HIS A 258 1.67 -17.54 -6.58
C HIS A 258 1.88 -16.62 -5.37
N VAL A 259 2.62 -17.02 -4.32
CA VAL A 259 2.92 -16.14 -3.19
C VAL A 259 4.34 -15.60 -3.33
N GLU A 260 4.45 -14.34 -3.74
CA GLU A 260 5.70 -13.65 -3.99
C GLU A 260 6.17 -12.93 -2.74
N SER A 261 7.40 -13.21 -2.30
CA SER A 261 8.07 -12.46 -1.22
C SER A 261 9.08 -11.50 -1.82
N ILE A 262 8.92 -10.20 -1.54
CA ILE A 262 9.64 -9.14 -2.23
C ILE A 262 10.81 -8.66 -1.38
N TYR A 263 12.02 -8.98 -1.82
CA TYR A 263 13.29 -8.56 -1.22
C TYR A 263 14.07 -7.67 -2.18
N GLY A 264 14.96 -6.83 -1.66
CA GLY A 264 15.74 -5.96 -2.53
C GLY A 264 16.67 -5.02 -1.77
N LYS A 265 17.64 -4.47 -2.50
CA LYS A 265 18.49 -3.39 -2.00
C LYS A 265 17.71 -2.08 -1.89
N ALA A 266 18.21 -1.13 -1.12
CA ALA A 266 17.69 0.23 -1.12
C ALA A 266 17.59 0.76 -2.56
N GLY A 267 16.45 1.36 -2.90
CA GLY A 267 16.05 1.76 -4.24
C GLY A 267 15.27 0.71 -5.01
N TYR A 268 15.21 -0.55 -4.57
CA TYR A 268 14.39 -1.57 -5.23
C TYR A 268 12.91 -1.22 -5.14
N GLY A 269 12.20 -1.23 -6.26
CA GLY A 269 10.80 -0.86 -6.30
C GLY A 269 9.93 -1.76 -7.15
N PHE A 270 8.63 -1.64 -6.89
CA PHE A 270 7.58 -2.49 -7.44
C PHE A 270 6.25 -1.75 -7.43
N VAL A 271 5.29 -2.25 -8.22
CA VAL A 271 3.93 -1.71 -8.29
C VAL A 271 2.92 -2.83 -8.11
N GLU A 272 1.87 -2.57 -7.34
CA GLU A 272 0.87 -3.57 -6.96
C GLU A 272 -0.57 -3.02 -7.07
N ASP A 273 -1.50 -3.86 -7.55
CA ASP A 273 -2.95 -3.70 -7.31
C ASP A 273 -3.27 -4.22 -5.91
N PHE A 274 -3.56 -3.30 -4.99
CA PHE A 274 -3.75 -3.59 -3.57
C PHE A 274 -5.06 -4.34 -3.25
N TYR A 275 -5.89 -4.66 -4.26
CA TYR A 275 -6.93 -5.66 -4.09
C TYR A 275 -6.36 -7.09 -4.09
N CYS A 276 -5.09 -7.29 -4.47
CA CYS A 276 -4.36 -8.51 -4.15
C CYS A 276 -4.32 -8.72 -2.63
N PHE A 277 -4.32 -9.99 -2.21
CA PHE A 277 -3.95 -10.31 -0.84
C PHE A 277 -2.46 -10.02 -0.65
N HIS A 278 -2.14 -9.19 0.32
CA HIS A 278 -0.79 -8.83 0.67
C HIS A 278 -0.61 -8.70 2.18
N LYS A 279 0.64 -8.66 2.60
CA LYS A 279 1.06 -8.35 3.97
C LYS A 279 2.50 -7.88 3.98
N ALA A 280 2.92 -7.23 5.06
CA ALA A 280 4.33 -7.23 5.43
C ALA A 280 4.64 -8.41 6.36
N THR A 281 5.89 -8.83 6.42
CA THR A 281 6.39 -9.64 7.54
C THR A 281 6.79 -8.72 8.70
N LEU A 282 6.90 -9.27 9.90
CA LEU A 282 7.49 -8.53 11.02
C LEU A 282 9.02 -8.67 10.92
N PRO A 283 9.78 -7.56 10.87
CA PRO A 283 11.24 -7.64 10.81
C PRO A 283 11.82 -8.26 12.09
N ILE A 284 12.84 -9.10 11.91
CA ILE A 284 13.54 -9.76 13.01
C ILE A 284 14.76 -8.96 13.45
N SER A 285 15.55 -8.45 12.51
CA SER A 285 16.85 -7.86 12.81
C SER A 285 17.03 -6.43 12.32
N SER A 286 16.42 -6.09 11.18
CA SER A 286 16.68 -4.81 10.52
C SER A 286 15.42 -3.94 10.45
N ASN A 287 15.59 -2.63 10.66
CA ASN A 287 14.52 -1.67 10.40
C ASN A 287 14.27 -1.56 8.89
N ARG A 288 13.01 -1.58 8.49
CA ARG A 288 12.61 -1.41 7.09
C ARG A 288 12.00 -0.03 6.87
N LEU A 289 12.55 0.72 5.93
CA LEU A 289 11.94 1.95 5.42
C LEU A 289 11.41 1.75 4.00
N ILE A 290 10.18 2.16 3.76
CA ILE A 290 9.53 2.08 2.44
C ILE A 290 8.81 3.40 2.11
N LEU A 291 8.88 3.82 0.85
CA LEU A 291 8.05 4.87 0.26
C LEU A 291 6.88 4.21 -0.48
N GLU A 292 5.65 4.70 -0.27
CA GLU A 292 4.42 4.20 -0.87
C GLU A 292 3.70 5.38 -1.56
N MET A 293 3.43 5.30 -2.86
CA MET A 293 2.63 6.30 -3.60
C MET A 293 1.38 5.65 -4.17
N THR A 294 0.21 6.16 -3.82
CA THR A 294 -1.09 5.55 -4.14
C THR A 294 -1.81 6.32 -5.23
N PHE A 295 -2.12 5.66 -6.33
CA PHE A 295 -2.93 6.21 -7.43
C PHE A 295 -4.25 5.46 -7.55
N ALA A 296 -5.35 6.20 -7.71
CA ALA A 296 -6.70 5.64 -7.82
C ALA A 296 -7.50 6.28 -8.97
N MET A 297 -8.66 5.70 -9.29
CA MET A 297 -9.60 6.25 -10.27
C MET A 297 -10.38 7.44 -9.71
N ASN A 298 -10.70 7.38 -8.41
CA ASN A 298 -11.52 8.33 -7.69
C ASN A 298 -10.86 8.72 -6.36
N HIS A 299 -11.16 9.93 -5.90
CA HIS A 299 -10.78 10.39 -4.58
C HIS A 299 -11.98 10.33 -3.64
N TYR A 300 -11.86 9.52 -2.60
CA TYR A 300 -12.80 9.46 -1.49
C TYR A 300 -12.17 10.06 -0.24
N SER A 301 -13.00 10.51 0.70
CA SER A 301 -12.50 10.99 1.99
C SER A 301 -11.78 9.85 2.71
N SER A 302 -10.51 10.02 3.08
CA SER A 302 -9.79 8.98 3.80
C SER A 302 -10.42 8.72 5.18
N LEU A 303 -10.32 7.47 5.63
CA LEU A 303 -10.46 7.12 7.04
C LEU A 303 -9.32 7.84 7.77
N GLY A 304 -9.67 8.86 8.57
CA GLY A 304 -8.72 9.64 9.37
C GLY A 304 -8.13 8.86 10.52
#